data_AF-A0A7J8FF40-F1
#
_entry.id   AF-A0A7J8FF40-F1
#
_cell.length_a   1.000
_cell.length_b   1.000
_cell.length_c   1.000
_cell.angle_alpha   90.00
_cell.angle_beta   90.00
_cell.angle_gamma   90.00
#
_symmetry.space_group_name_H-M   'P 1'
#
loop_
_entity.id
_entity.type
_entity.pdbx_description
1 polymer ?
#
loop_
_entity_poly.entity_id
_entity_poly.type
_entity_poly.pdbx_seq_one_letter_code
_entity_poly.pdbx_strand_id
1 'polypeptide(L)'
;MFEYQTLLEEPQYGENMEIYAGKKNNWTGEFSARFLLKLPVDFSNIPTYLLKDVNEDPGEDVALLSVSFEDTEATQVYPKLYLSPRIEHALGGSSALHIPAFPGGGCLIDYVPQVCHLLTNKVNQAPIPAP
;
A
#
# COMPACT_ATOMS: atom_id res chain seq x y z
N MET A 1 -0.88 11.82 -16.55
CA MET A 1 -0.39 13.03 -15.83
C MET A 1 -1.43 13.61 -14.85
N PHE A 2 -2.72 13.32 -14.99
CA PHE A 2 -3.80 13.86 -14.13
C PHE A 2 -3.79 13.31 -12.69
N GLU A 3 -3.48 12.03 -12.50
CA GLU A 3 -3.54 11.38 -11.17
C GLU A 3 -2.45 11.85 -10.20
N TYR A 4 -1.26 12.18 -10.71
CA TYR A 4 -0.14 12.64 -9.90
C TYR A 4 -0.45 13.94 -9.17
N GLN A 5 -0.99 14.92 -9.89
CA GLN A 5 -1.24 16.25 -9.34
C GLN A 5 -2.30 16.19 -8.24
N THR A 6 -3.36 15.42 -8.45
CA THR A 6 -4.43 15.25 -7.45
C THR A 6 -3.96 14.52 -6.19
N LEU A 7 -3.07 13.52 -6.32
CA LEU A 7 -2.45 12.84 -5.17
C LEU A 7 -1.42 13.73 -4.44
N LEU A 8 -0.74 14.62 -5.17
CA LEU A 8 0.22 15.55 -4.61
C LEU A 8 -0.46 16.67 -3.83
N GLU A 9 -1.67 17.08 -4.25
CA GLU A 9 -2.50 18.08 -3.56
C GLU A 9 -3.01 17.58 -2.21
N GLU A 10 -3.11 16.27 -2.02
CA GLU A 10 -3.46 15.66 -0.74
C GLU A 10 -2.19 15.52 0.14
N PRO A 11 -2.00 16.37 1.17
CA PRO A 11 -0.74 16.39 1.94
C PRO A 11 -0.42 15.06 2.61
N GLN A 12 -1.45 14.31 3.01
CA GLN A 12 -1.32 12.98 3.63
C GLN A 12 -0.69 11.93 2.70
N TYR A 13 -0.84 12.08 1.38
CA TYR A 13 -0.30 11.18 0.37
C TYR A 13 0.93 11.77 -0.32
N GLY A 14 0.88 13.06 -0.69
CA GLY A 14 1.91 13.73 -1.46
C GLY A 14 3.29 13.76 -0.79
N GLU A 15 3.35 13.97 0.52
CA GLU A 15 4.63 13.98 1.25
C GLU A 15 5.24 12.58 1.44
N ASN A 16 4.41 11.53 1.32
CA ASN A 16 4.83 10.14 1.53
C ASN A 16 4.64 9.26 0.28
N MET A 17 4.70 9.88 -0.90
CA MET A 17 4.57 9.21 -2.19
C MET A 17 5.88 9.25 -2.96
N GLU A 18 6.37 8.07 -3.35
CA GLU A 18 7.50 7.91 -4.24
C GLU A 18 7.03 7.43 -5.62
N ILE A 19 7.68 7.91 -6.67
CA ILE A 19 7.35 7.57 -8.05
C ILE A 19 8.60 7.17 -8.79
N TYR A 20 8.52 6.01 -9.43
CA TYR A 20 9.53 5.52 -10.34
C TYR A 20 8.95 5.44 -11.75
N ALA A 21 9.49 6.22 -12.67
CA ALA A 21 9.21 6.10 -14.10
C ALA A 21 10.31 5.25 -14.75
N GLY A 22 9.94 4.07 -15.25
CA GLY A 22 10.82 3.19 -15.99
C GLY A 22 11.25 3.81 -17.32
N LYS A 23 12.45 3.42 -17.79
CA LYS A 23 12.90 3.82 -19.13
C LYS A 23 12.00 3.18 -20.18
N LYS A 24 11.64 3.99 -21.18
CA LYS A 24 10.93 3.54 -22.39
C LYS A 24 11.59 2.29 -22.95
N ASN A 25 10.80 1.23 -23.14
CA ASN A 25 11.28 0.04 -23.82
C ASN A 25 11.58 0.40 -25.29
N ASN A 26 12.80 0.17 -25.76
CA ASN A 26 13.20 0.49 -27.14
C ASN A 26 12.52 -0.41 -28.19
N TRP A 27 11.99 -1.57 -27.80
CA TRP A 27 11.29 -2.51 -28.70
C TRP A 27 9.77 -2.31 -28.74
N THR A 28 9.11 -2.11 -27.60
CA THR A 28 7.64 -1.92 -27.56
C THR A 28 7.22 -0.45 -27.51
N GLY A 29 8.14 0.44 -27.17
CA GLY A 29 7.85 1.87 -27.00
C GLY A 29 7.06 2.20 -25.73
N GLU A 30 6.74 1.20 -24.90
CA GLU A 30 5.94 1.36 -23.69
C GLU A 30 6.74 1.96 -22.53
N PHE A 31 6.01 2.68 -21.68
CA PHE A 31 6.50 3.26 -20.45
C PHE A 31 5.89 2.52 -19.28
N SER A 32 6.73 2.06 -18.36
CA SER A 32 6.26 1.57 -17.07
C SER A 32 6.36 2.67 -16.02
N ALA A 33 5.37 2.76 -15.15
CA ALA A 33 5.40 3.65 -14.00
C ALA A 33 5.08 2.84 -12.74
N ARG A 34 5.73 3.18 -11.63
CA ARG A 34 5.44 2.60 -10.33
C ARG A 34 5.26 3.70 -9.31
N PHE A 35 4.15 3.65 -8.61
CA PHE A 35 3.85 4.50 -7.48
C PHE A 35 4.04 3.68 -6.21
N LEU A 36 4.62 4.29 -5.19
CA LEU A 36 4.74 3.72 -3.86
C LEU A 36 4.23 4.74 -2.86
N LEU A 37 3.14 4.42 -2.16
CA LEU A 37 2.50 5.30 -1.21
C LEU A 37 2.56 4.71 0.19
N LYS A 38 2.99 5.51 1.17
CA LYS A 38 2.77 5.21 2.58
C LYS A 38 1.31 5.45 2.92
N LEU A 39 0.62 4.43 3.40
CA LEU A 39 -0.80 4.55 3.74
C LEU A 39 -0.95 5.23 5.12
N PRO A 40 -1.75 6.29 5.23
CA PRO A 40 -1.99 7.01 6.49
C PRO A 40 -3.02 6.27 7.36
N VAL A 41 -2.69 5.02 7.72
CA VAL A 41 -3.51 4.20 8.62
C VAL A 41 -2.85 4.17 9.98
N ASP A 42 -3.63 4.38 11.03
CA ASP A 42 -3.14 4.29 12.40
C ASP A 42 -3.03 2.82 12.84
N PHE A 43 -1.80 2.37 13.03
CA PHE A 43 -1.46 1.02 13.48
C PHE A 43 -1.12 0.99 14.98
N SER A 44 -1.24 2.10 15.70
CA SER A 44 -0.87 2.19 17.13
C SER A 44 -1.68 1.24 18.03
N ASN A 45 -2.87 0.86 17.60
CA ASN A 45 -3.74 -0.08 18.33
C ASN A 45 -3.39 -1.56 18.12
N ILE A 46 -2.40 -1.86 17.26
CA ILE A 46 -1.99 -3.24 17.01
C ILE A 46 -1.23 -3.77 18.23
N PRO A 47 -1.60 -4.96 18.75
CA PRO A 47 -0.91 -5.55 19.89
C PRO A 47 0.59 -5.73 19.62
N THR A 48 1.40 -5.50 20.65
CA THR A 48 2.84 -5.78 20.63
C THR A 48 3.05 -7.28 20.46
N TYR A 49 3.66 -7.67 19.33
CA TYR A 49 4.02 -9.05 19.05
C TYR A 49 5.37 -9.38 19.70
N LEU A 50 5.46 -10.53 20.37
CA LEU A 50 6.74 -11.11 20.76
C LEU A 50 7.37 -11.75 19.51
N LEU A 51 8.32 -11.05 18.90
CA LEU A 51 9.17 -11.64 17.87
C LEU A 51 9.87 -12.88 18.44
N LYS A 52 10.03 -13.90 17.59
CA LYS A 52 10.77 -15.12 17.96
C LYS A 52 12.20 -14.81 18.40
N ASP A 53 12.78 -13.76 17.82
CA ASP A 53 14.06 -13.18 18.22
C ASP A 53 13.82 -11.82 18.86
N VAL A 54 14.11 -11.71 20.16
CA VAL A 54 13.94 -10.48 20.96
C VAL A 54 14.91 -9.36 20.50
N ASN A 55 15.91 -9.70 19.70
CA ASN A 55 16.92 -8.77 19.18
C ASN A 55 16.59 -8.24 17.78
N GLU A 56 15.55 -8.73 17.11
CA GLU A 56 15.10 -8.14 15.84
C GLU A 56 14.20 -6.95 16.15
N ASP A 57 14.59 -5.77 15.63
CA ASP A 57 13.70 -4.61 15.60
C ASP A 57 12.73 -4.82 14.42
N PRO A 58 11.41 -4.93 14.66
CA PRO A 58 10.43 -5.15 13.58
C PRO A 58 10.30 -3.95 12.63
N GLY A 59 10.97 -2.84 12.91
CA GLY A 59 10.83 -1.58 12.21
C GLY A 59 9.56 -0.84 12.60
N GLU A 60 9.33 0.26 11.89
CA GLU A 60 8.14 1.09 12.05
C GLU A 60 6.88 0.37 11.54
N ASP A 61 5.75 0.57 12.23
CA ASP A 61 4.45 0.03 11.82
C ASP A 61 3.92 0.79 10.60
N VAL A 62 4.31 0.33 9.41
CA VAL A 62 3.99 0.99 8.14
C VAL A 62 3.35 0.02 7.15
N ALA A 63 2.35 0.51 6.43
CA ALA A 63 1.80 -0.14 5.24
C ALA A 63 2.16 0.68 3.99
N LEU A 64 2.72 0.01 2.99
CA LEU A 64 3.11 0.62 1.71
C LEU A 64 2.31 0.00 0.57
N LEU A 65 1.63 0.83 -0.21
CA LEU A 65 0.92 0.41 -1.42
C LEU A 65 1.77 0.73 -2.64
N SER A 66 2.21 -0.32 -3.33
CA SER A 66 2.91 -0.21 -4.60
C SER A 66 1.96 -0.48 -5.77
N VAL A 67 1.84 0.45 -6.71
CA VAL A 67 1.01 0.26 -7.90
C VAL A 67 1.90 0.39 -9.13
N SER A 68 2.03 -0.70 -9.89
CA SER A 68 2.81 -0.74 -11.12
C SER A 68 1.90 -0.71 -12.34
N PHE A 69 2.18 0.20 -13.26
CA PHE A 69 1.53 0.37 -14.55
C PHE A 69 2.50 -0.11 -15.62
N GLU A 70 2.11 -1.10 -16.42
CA GLU A 70 2.91 -1.58 -17.55
C GLU A 70 2.62 -0.82 -18.85
N ASP A 71 1.47 -0.16 -18.91
CA ASP A 71 1.01 0.60 -20.07
C ASP A 71 0.59 2.04 -19.71
N THR A 72 0.57 2.93 -20.71
CA THR A 72 0.14 4.32 -20.54
C THR A 72 -1.37 4.49 -20.43
N GLU A 73 -2.13 3.46 -20.80
CA GLU A 73 -3.60 3.45 -20.78
C GLU A 73 -4.17 2.89 -19.46
N ALA A 74 -3.30 2.51 -18.51
CA ALA A 74 -3.67 1.94 -17.21
C ALA A 74 -4.59 0.72 -17.34
N THR A 75 -4.39 -0.10 -18.38
CA THR A 75 -5.11 -1.37 -18.56
C THR A 75 -4.40 -2.52 -17.85
N GLN A 76 -3.08 -2.43 -17.68
CA GLN A 76 -2.25 -3.43 -17.01
C GLN A 76 -1.67 -2.86 -15.71
N VAL A 77 -2.51 -2.87 -14.68
CA VAL A 77 -2.20 -2.32 -13.35
C VAL A 77 -2.05 -3.44 -12.33
N TYR A 78 -0.89 -3.48 -11.67
CA TYR A 78 -0.54 -4.47 -10.66
C TYR A 78 -0.34 -3.79 -9.30
N PRO A 79 -1.38 -3.74 -8.45
CA PRO A 79 -1.23 -3.28 -7.07
C PRO A 79 -0.63 -4.38 -6.20
N LYS A 80 0.27 -3.98 -5.29
CA LYS A 80 0.91 -4.81 -4.26
C LYS A 80 0.92 -4.05 -2.95
N LEU A 81 0.44 -4.69 -1.89
CA LEU A 81 0.47 -4.13 -0.54
C LEU A 81 1.59 -4.81 0.24
N TYR A 82 2.47 -3.98 0.81
CA TYR A 82 3.54 -4.40 1.72
C TYR A 82 3.19 -3.92 3.12
N LEU A 83 3.37 -4.78 4.10
CA LEU A 83 3.04 -4.51 5.49
C LEU A 83 4.26 -4.79 6.35
N SER A 84 4.43 -4.03 7.44
CA SER A 84 5.46 -4.34 8.43
C SER A 84 5.17 -5.70 9.09
N PRO A 85 6.20 -6.42 9.59
CA PRO A 85 6.03 -7.72 10.23
C PRO A 85 4.96 -7.72 11.33
N ARG A 86 4.90 -6.66 12.15
CA ARG A 86 3.90 -6.51 13.21
C ARG A 86 2.48 -6.44 12.67
N ILE A 87 2.26 -5.66 11.61
CA ILE A 87 0.94 -5.53 10.97
C ILE A 87 0.55 -6.85 10.32
N GLU A 88 1.47 -7.49 9.59
CA GLU A 88 1.22 -8.80 8.99
C GLU A 88 0.77 -9.81 10.04
N HIS A 89 1.50 -9.91 11.15
CA HIS A 89 1.15 -10.83 12.23
C HIS A 89 -0.22 -10.53 12.86
N ALA A 90 -0.52 -9.26 13.12
CA ALA A 90 -1.78 -8.85 13.73
C ALA A 90 -3.00 -9.11 12.83
N LEU A 91 -2.80 -9.04 11.51
CA LEU A 91 -3.85 -9.28 10.51
C LEU A 91 -3.96 -10.75 10.07
N GLY A 92 -3.21 -11.67 10.69
CA GLY A 92 -3.27 -13.10 10.39
C GLY A 92 -2.33 -13.57 9.26
N GLY A 93 -1.29 -12.79 8.96
CA GLY A 93 -0.31 -13.01 7.91
C GLY A 93 -0.70 -12.35 6.58
N SER A 94 0.29 -12.10 5.71
CA SER A 94 0.09 -11.44 4.41
C SER A 94 -0.91 -12.18 3.50
N SER A 95 -1.05 -13.50 3.69
CA SER A 95 -1.99 -14.35 2.95
C SER A 95 -3.46 -14.15 3.34
N ALA A 96 -3.74 -13.58 4.52
CA ALA A 96 -5.10 -13.35 5.00
C ALA A 96 -5.69 -12.01 4.52
N LEU A 97 -4.84 -11.14 3.95
CA LEU A 97 -5.22 -9.82 3.48
C LEU A 97 -5.19 -9.75 1.96
N HIS A 98 -6.38 -9.79 1.35
CA HIS A 98 -6.56 -9.53 -0.07
C HIS A 98 -6.99 -8.09 -0.27
N ILE A 99 -6.20 -7.33 -1.01
CA ILE A 99 -6.61 -6.02 -1.52
C ILE A 99 -7.52 -6.18 -2.74
N PRO A 100 -8.47 -5.26 -2.96
CA PRO A 100 -9.27 -5.26 -4.17
C PRO A 100 -8.38 -5.13 -5.42
N ALA A 101 -8.79 -5.73 -6.53
CA ALA A 101 -8.12 -5.47 -7.80
C ALA A 101 -8.32 -4.01 -8.21
N PHE A 102 -7.34 -3.43 -8.90
CA PHE A 102 -7.48 -2.09 -9.44
C PHE A 102 -8.60 -2.08 -10.51
N PRO A 103 -9.63 -1.23 -10.38
CA PRO A 103 -10.72 -1.20 -11.36
C PRO A 103 -10.20 -0.67 -12.71
N GLY A 104 -10.60 -1.30 -13.81
CA GLY A 104 -10.21 -0.86 -15.16
C GLY A 104 -10.72 0.55 -15.45
N GLY A 105 -9.80 1.47 -15.76
CA GLY A 105 -10.10 2.90 -15.94
C GLY A 105 -10.36 3.67 -14.63
N GLY A 106 -10.12 3.05 -13.47
CA GLY A 106 -10.16 3.73 -12.18
C GLY A 106 -8.96 4.64 -11.95
N CYS A 107 -9.05 5.48 -10.93
CA CYS A 107 -7.97 6.39 -10.55
C CYS A 107 -7.36 5.99 -9.21
N LEU A 108 -6.06 6.21 -9.04
CA LEU A 108 -5.35 5.96 -7.78
C LEU A 108 -6.00 6.69 -6.59
N ILE A 109 -6.52 7.90 -6.81
CA ILE A 109 -7.16 8.71 -5.76
C ILE A 109 -8.42 8.07 -5.18
N ASP A 110 -9.16 7.29 -5.95
CA ASP A 110 -10.32 6.56 -5.45
C ASP A 110 -9.93 5.21 -4.87
N TYR A 111 -8.86 4.61 -5.40
CA TYR A 111 -8.38 3.29 -5.00
C TYR A 111 -7.64 3.31 -3.66
N VAL A 112 -6.76 4.29 -3.42
CA VAL A 112 -5.96 4.40 -2.19
C VAL A 112 -6.85 4.48 -0.93
N PRO A 113 -7.89 5.34 -0.86
CA PRO A 113 -8.80 5.38 0.28
C PRO A 113 -9.55 4.07 0.53
N GLN A 114 -9.90 3.32 -0.53
CA GLN A 114 -10.54 2.01 -0.38
C GLN A 114 -9.62 1.00 0.31
N VAL A 115 -8.34 0.97 -0.07
CA VAL A 115 -7.33 0.12 0.58
C VAL A 115 -7.10 0.56 2.03
N CYS A 116 -6.99 1.87 2.28
CA CYS A 116 -6.90 2.42 3.64
C CYS A 116 -8.08 1.98 4.51
N HIS A 117 -9.31 2.13 4.01
CA HIS A 117 -10.51 1.74 4.75
C HIS A 117 -10.54 0.25 5.08
N LEU A 118 -10.14 -0.60 4.12
CA LEU A 118 -10.03 -2.04 4.33
C LEU A 118 -9.03 -2.36 5.45
N LEU A 119 -7.84 -1.73 5.42
CA LEU A 119 -6.83 -1.89 6.46
C LEU A 119 -7.32 -1.42 7.83
N THR A 120 -7.90 -0.21 7.91
CA THR A 120 -8.46 0.33 9.17
C THR A 120 -9.52 -0.61 9.74
N ASN A 121 -10.42 -1.13 8.92
CA ASN A 121 -11.44 -2.09 9.38
C ASN A 121 -10.81 -3.38 9.92
N LYS A 122 -9.76 -3.87 9.27
CA LYS A 122 -9.03 -5.08 9.70
C LYS A 122 -8.28 -4.85 11.01
N VAL A 123 -7.63 -3.69 11.16
CA VAL A 123 -6.96 -3.30 12.41
C VAL A 123 -7.97 -3.19 13.56
N ASN A 124 -9.13 -2.58 13.31
CA ASN A 124 -10.19 -2.47 14.32
C ASN A 124 -10.86 -3.81 14.67
N GLN A 125 -10.82 -4.79 13.77
CA GLN A 125 -11.31 -6.15 14.00
C GLN A 125 -10.24 -7.08 14.57
N ALA A 126 -8.98 -6.65 14.65
CA ALA A 126 -7.92 -7.46 15.23
C ALA A 126 -8.26 -7.73 16.72
N PRO A 127 -8.10 -8.97 17.19
CA PRO A 127 -8.47 -9.33 18.55
C PRO A 127 -7.66 -8.50 19.55
N ILE A 128 -8.37 -7.74 20.38
CA ILE A 128 -7.80 -7.01 21.52
C ILE A 128 -7.20 -8.06 22.46
N PRO A 129 -5.93 -7.96 22.87
CA PRO A 129 -5.39 -8.88 23.86
C PRO A 129 -6.23 -8.78 25.13
N ALA A 130 -6.75 -9.93 25.59
CA ALA A 130 -7.49 -10.00 26.84
C ALA A 130 -6.60 -9.54 28.01
N PRO A 131 -7.16 -8.81 29.00
CA PRO A 131 -6.42 -8.28 30.14
C PRO A 131 -5.84 -9.38 31.04
#